data_AF-A0A2A4YNB0-F1
#
_entry.id   AF-A0A2A4YNB0-F1
#
_cell.length_a   1.000
_cell.length_b   1.000
_cell.length_c   1.000
_cell.angle_alpha   90.00
_cell.angle_beta   90.00
_cell.angle_gamma   90.00
#
_symmetry.space_group_name_H-M   'P 1'
#
loop_
_entity.id
_entity.type
_entity.pdbx_description
1 polymer ?
#
loop_
_entity_poly.entity_id
_entity_poly.type
_entity_poly.pdbx_seq_one_letter_code
_entity_poly.pdbx_strand_id
1 'polypeptide(L)'
;MAKKTNKLIDSFKRELGKNTGKYLSNQLFGDKHSTPHTIIHKGRIGRNGKSDSSGTEESESSVDDEIKYEVHQEKVYQNRMEQVSSIQFKGDNVDEISNQLDNLIVYFNGADVGEWDYKAAIRTKAISGAMKLERLGERELAKYYRKQLPNPKLIRYTLIALLAIVSFGGLVFIALGGLD
;
A
#
# COMPACT_ATOMS: atom_id res chain seq x y z
N MET A 1 35.14 18.89 -48.84
CA MET A 1 34.05 19.54 -48.07
C MET A 1 33.37 18.48 -47.22
N ALA A 2 33.65 18.43 -45.91
CA ALA A 2 33.02 17.46 -45.00
C ALA A 2 31.82 18.10 -44.30
N LYS A 3 30.63 17.52 -44.53
CA LYS A 3 29.35 17.93 -43.95
C LYS A 3 29.34 17.59 -42.46
N LYS A 4 29.56 18.58 -41.59
CA LYS A 4 29.54 18.42 -40.13
C LYS A 4 28.10 18.55 -39.62
N THR A 5 27.33 17.46 -39.72
CA THR A 5 25.94 17.43 -39.21
C THR A 5 25.88 16.88 -37.78
N ASN A 6 25.62 17.79 -36.83
CA ASN A 6 24.74 17.67 -35.65
C ASN A 6 24.75 16.37 -34.81
N LYS A 7 25.91 15.96 -34.29
CA LYS A 7 26.02 14.96 -33.21
C LYS A 7 25.25 15.33 -31.93
N LEU A 8 25.06 16.62 -31.68
CA LEU A 8 24.31 17.13 -30.53
C LEU A 8 22.81 16.85 -30.68
N ILE A 9 22.22 17.12 -31.86
CA ILE A 9 20.79 16.89 -32.11
C ILE A 9 20.47 15.40 -32.07
N ASP A 10 21.36 14.53 -32.57
CA ASP A 10 21.20 13.08 -32.45
C ASP A 10 21.29 12.59 -30.99
N SER A 11 22.06 13.28 -30.14
CA SER A 11 22.20 12.93 -28.73
C SER A 11 20.98 13.39 -27.92
N PHE A 12 20.46 14.60 -28.19
CA PHE A 12 19.21 15.10 -27.61
C PHE A 12 17.99 14.29 -28.06
N LYS A 13 17.90 13.92 -29.34
CA LYS A 13 16.81 13.07 -29.85
C LYS A 13 16.85 11.66 -29.25
N ARG A 14 18.04 11.16 -28.92
CA ARG A 14 18.24 9.86 -28.26
C ARG A 14 17.95 9.89 -26.75
N GLU A 15 18.20 11.01 -26.08
CA GLU A 15 17.83 11.19 -24.67
C GLU A 15 16.34 11.47 -24.47
N LEU A 16 15.75 12.33 -25.33
CA LEU A 16 14.30 12.56 -25.33
C LEU A 16 13.54 11.29 -25.73
N GLY A 17 14.01 10.54 -26.73
CA GLY A 17 13.36 9.27 -27.12
C GLY A 17 13.38 8.19 -26.03
N LYS A 18 14.43 8.15 -25.19
CA LYS A 18 14.55 7.18 -24.08
C LYS A 18 13.64 7.52 -22.90
N ASN A 19 13.50 8.80 -22.58
CA ASN A 19 12.73 9.23 -21.41
C ASN A 19 11.25 9.42 -21.73
N THR A 20 10.90 9.85 -22.96
CA THR A 20 9.49 9.93 -23.39
C THR A 20 8.86 8.55 -23.56
N GLY A 21 9.61 7.56 -24.06
CA GLY A 21 9.12 6.19 -24.16
C GLY A 21 8.80 5.55 -22.80
N LYS A 22 9.60 5.88 -21.77
CA LYS A 22 9.40 5.42 -20.39
C LYS A 22 8.22 6.12 -19.71
N TYR A 23 8.03 7.40 -19.98
CA TYR A 23 6.88 8.16 -19.48
C TYR A 23 5.57 7.70 -20.12
N LEU A 24 5.57 7.52 -21.45
CA LEU A 24 4.39 7.03 -22.17
C LEU A 24 4.11 5.55 -21.85
N SER A 25 5.12 4.72 -21.57
CA SER A 25 4.88 3.33 -21.14
C SER A 25 4.28 3.24 -19.75
N ASN A 26 4.67 4.10 -18.81
CA ASN A 26 4.08 4.15 -17.46
C ASN A 26 2.63 4.67 -17.47
N GLN A 27 2.31 5.55 -18.42
CA GLN A 27 0.96 6.10 -18.56
C GLN A 27 0.01 5.16 -19.33
N LEU A 28 0.53 4.36 -20.27
CA LEU A 28 -0.26 3.41 -21.06
C LEU A 28 -0.37 2.01 -20.42
N PHE A 29 0.68 1.56 -19.73
CA PHE A 29 0.72 0.31 -18.97
C PHE A 29 0.96 0.68 -17.51
N GLY A 30 -0.14 0.84 -16.76
CA GLY A 30 -0.08 1.16 -15.33
C GLY A 30 0.92 0.27 -14.59
N ASP A 31 1.61 0.89 -13.65
CA ASP A 31 2.84 0.46 -12.95
C ASP A 31 2.72 -0.89 -12.21
N LYS A 32 2.54 -1.98 -12.96
CA LYS A 32 2.32 -3.31 -12.37
C LYS A 32 3.06 -4.46 -13.02
N HIS A 33 3.81 -4.28 -14.13
CA HIS A 33 4.30 -5.47 -14.86
C HIS A 33 5.60 -5.44 -15.71
N SER A 34 6.64 -4.65 -15.41
CA SER A 34 7.98 -4.94 -16.01
C SER A 34 9.13 -4.44 -15.14
N THR A 35 9.69 -5.28 -14.26
CA THR A 35 10.90 -6.15 -14.45
C THR A 35 12.21 -5.39 -14.70
N PRO A 36 13.38 -6.01 -14.52
CA PRO A 36 13.98 -6.66 -13.35
C PRO A 36 15.19 -5.82 -12.83
N HIS A 37 15.45 -5.80 -11.52
CA HIS A 37 16.61 -5.07 -10.97
C HIS A 37 17.94 -5.75 -11.32
N THR A 38 18.61 -5.29 -12.39
CA THR A 38 20.03 -5.59 -12.61
C THR A 38 20.87 -4.60 -11.79
N ILE A 39 21.39 -5.05 -10.65
CA ILE A 39 22.31 -4.27 -9.82
C ILE A 39 23.65 -4.19 -10.55
N ILE A 40 23.93 -3.08 -11.24
CA ILE A 40 25.26 -2.81 -11.80
C ILE A 40 26.12 -2.19 -10.69
N HIS A 41 27.00 -2.99 -10.09
CA HIS A 41 28.11 -2.47 -9.27
C HIS A 41 29.07 -1.67 -10.16
N LYS A 42 29.01 -0.34 -10.10
CA LYS A 42 30.08 0.52 -10.62
C LYS A 42 31.22 0.59 -9.59
N GLY A 43 32.21 -0.28 -9.79
CA GLY A 43 33.52 -0.14 -9.19
C GLY A 43 34.15 1.20 -9.58
N ARG A 44 34.72 1.87 -8.57
CA ARG A 44 35.59 3.04 -8.67
C ARG A 44 36.75 2.80 -9.64
N ILE A 45 37.05 3.76 -10.52
CA ILE A 45 38.37 4.20 -11.05
C ILE A 45 38.06 5.40 -11.98
N GLY A 46 38.38 6.65 -11.62
CA GLY A 46 39.61 7.29 -12.10
C GLY A 46 39.38 8.79 -12.39
N ARG A 47 40.17 9.63 -11.72
CA ARG A 47 40.28 11.10 -11.72
C ARG A 47 40.15 11.82 -13.08
N ASN A 48 39.45 12.98 -13.12
CA ASN A 48 40.00 14.32 -13.42
C ASN A 48 38.91 15.35 -13.76
N GLY A 49 39.01 16.56 -13.19
CA GLY A 49 38.34 17.76 -13.71
C GLY A 49 37.58 18.57 -12.65
N LYS A 50 38.18 19.68 -12.21
CA LYS A 50 37.55 20.78 -11.44
C LYS A 50 36.56 21.57 -12.32
N SER A 51 35.85 22.52 -11.66
CA SER A 51 34.99 23.62 -12.16
C SER A 51 33.61 23.21 -12.68
N ASP A 52 32.45 23.74 -12.25
CA ASP A 52 32.13 24.89 -11.41
C ASP A 52 30.77 24.64 -10.73
N SER A 53 30.67 25.04 -9.46
CA SER A 53 29.43 25.18 -8.72
C SER A 53 28.82 26.55 -9.02
N SER A 54 27.66 26.60 -9.65
CA SER A 54 26.59 27.55 -9.29
C SER A 54 25.33 27.27 -10.10
N GLY A 55 24.26 26.78 -9.43
CA GLY A 55 22.90 26.97 -9.95
C GLY A 55 21.98 25.74 -10.04
N THR A 56 22.27 24.60 -9.41
CA THR A 56 21.33 23.44 -9.45
C THR A 56 21.36 22.58 -8.18
N GLU A 57 21.62 23.14 -7.01
CA GLU A 57 21.70 22.34 -5.76
C GLU A 57 20.39 22.27 -4.97
N GLU A 58 19.42 23.16 -5.22
CA GLU A 58 18.17 23.21 -4.45
C GLU A 58 17.11 22.21 -4.92
N SER A 59 17.18 21.71 -6.16
CA SER A 59 16.18 20.77 -6.70
C SER A 59 16.62 19.30 -6.65
N GLU A 60 17.92 19.00 -6.52
CA GLU A 60 18.40 17.62 -6.36
C GLU A 60 18.31 17.15 -4.90
N SER A 61 18.52 18.06 -3.93
CA SER A 61 18.40 17.78 -2.49
C SER A 61 16.99 17.35 -2.09
N SER A 62 15.95 18.00 -2.64
CA SER A 62 14.56 17.70 -2.29
C SER A 62 14.10 16.35 -2.83
N VAL A 63 14.57 15.97 -4.02
CA VAL A 63 14.23 14.69 -4.67
C VAL A 63 14.88 13.53 -3.94
N ASP A 64 16.15 13.65 -3.56
CA ASP A 64 16.84 12.61 -2.79
C ASP A 64 16.23 12.41 -1.39
N ASP A 65 15.74 13.47 -0.76
CA ASP A 65 15.10 13.40 0.55
C ASP A 65 13.67 12.84 0.48
N GLU A 66 12.92 13.16 -0.57
CA GLU A 66 11.61 12.58 -0.85
C GLU A 66 11.72 11.08 -1.16
N ILE A 67 12.69 10.66 -1.99
CA ILE A 67 12.96 9.24 -2.26
C ILE A 67 13.35 8.50 -0.98
N LYS A 68 14.20 9.09 -0.12
CA LYS A 68 14.55 8.47 1.18
C LYS A 68 13.33 8.31 2.07
N TYR A 69 12.44 9.30 2.08
CA TYR A 69 11.21 9.25 2.85
C TYR A 69 10.27 8.15 2.36
N GLU A 70 10.03 8.05 1.05
CA GLU A 70 9.20 6.97 0.47
C GLU A 70 9.79 5.58 0.73
N VAL A 71 11.10 5.41 0.52
CA VAL A 71 11.79 4.14 0.80
C VAL A 71 11.70 3.78 2.29
N HIS A 72 11.76 4.77 3.18
CA HIS A 72 11.61 4.54 4.61
C HIS A 72 10.19 4.11 4.96
N GLN A 73 9.17 4.79 4.41
CA GLN A 73 7.77 4.43 4.61
C GLN A 73 7.46 3.01 4.12
N GLU A 74 7.94 2.66 2.93
CA GLU A 74 7.79 1.32 2.39
C GLU A 74 8.46 0.26 3.29
N LYS A 75 9.68 0.52 3.78
CA LYS A 75 10.34 -0.40 4.73
C LYS A 75 9.57 -0.55 6.03
N VAL A 76 9.03 0.54 6.57
CA VAL A 76 8.21 0.50 7.80
C VAL A 76 6.96 -0.34 7.56
N TYR A 77 6.30 -0.16 6.41
CA TYR A 77 5.14 -0.95 6.02
C TYR A 77 5.48 -2.44 5.86
N GLN A 78 6.56 -2.77 5.16
CA GLN A 78 7.02 -4.15 5.00
C GLN A 78 7.37 -4.82 6.33
N ASN A 79 8.06 -4.11 7.23
CA ASN A 79 8.38 -4.62 8.56
C ASN A 79 7.11 -4.91 9.37
N ARG A 80 6.12 -4.00 9.35
CA ARG A 80 4.83 -4.22 10.01
C ARG A 80 4.10 -5.43 9.42
N MET A 81 4.12 -5.58 8.11
CA MET A 81 3.53 -6.72 7.41
C MET A 81 4.22 -8.03 7.81
N GLU A 82 5.55 -8.05 7.87
CA GLU A 82 6.34 -9.20 8.29
C GLU A 82 6.00 -9.60 9.73
N GLN A 83 5.92 -8.64 10.65
CA GLN A 83 5.49 -8.87 12.03
C GLN A 83 4.13 -9.58 12.10
N VAL A 84 3.13 -9.11 11.36
CA VAL A 84 1.81 -9.76 11.33
C VAL A 84 1.89 -11.16 10.70
N SER A 85 2.67 -11.30 9.62
CA SER A 85 2.80 -12.56 8.90
C SER A 85 3.48 -13.66 9.73
N SER A 86 4.43 -13.27 10.58
CA SER A 86 5.23 -14.17 11.43
C SER A 86 4.45 -14.69 12.64
N ILE A 87 3.33 -14.04 13.01
CA ILE A 87 2.46 -14.52 14.08
C ILE A 87 1.92 -15.91 13.74
N GLN A 88 2.20 -16.85 14.63
CA GLN A 88 1.74 -18.22 14.59
C GLN A 88 1.20 -18.59 15.97
N PHE A 89 -0.07 -18.96 16.03
CA PHE A 89 -0.72 -19.45 17.25
C PHE A 89 -0.26 -20.88 17.52
N LYS A 90 0.90 -21.00 18.17
CA LYS A 90 1.47 -22.28 18.62
C LYS A 90 1.00 -22.57 20.04
N GLY A 91 0.93 -23.86 20.38
CA GLY A 91 0.49 -24.30 21.69
C GLY A 91 -1.02 -24.35 21.87
N ASP A 92 -1.42 -24.79 23.05
CA ASP A 92 -2.81 -24.98 23.47
C ASP A 92 -3.16 -24.11 24.69
N ASN A 93 -2.30 -23.13 25.01
CA ASN A 93 -2.55 -22.19 26.09
C ASN A 93 -3.47 -21.05 25.60
N VAL A 94 -4.66 -20.99 26.19
CA VAL A 94 -5.69 -20.00 25.89
C VAL A 94 -5.21 -18.57 26.16
N ASP A 95 -4.48 -18.35 27.25
CA ASP A 95 -4.03 -17.01 27.65
C ASP A 95 -2.99 -16.48 26.66
N GLU A 96 -2.08 -17.34 26.20
CA GLU A 96 -1.07 -16.97 25.20
C GLU A 96 -1.73 -16.57 23.87
N ILE A 97 -2.69 -17.38 23.41
CA ILE A 97 -3.44 -17.10 22.18
C ILE A 97 -4.24 -15.79 22.32
N SER A 98 -4.85 -15.55 23.48
CA SER A 98 -5.64 -14.34 23.76
C SER A 98 -4.76 -13.10 23.75
N ASN A 99 -3.61 -13.14 24.43
CA ASN A 99 -2.62 -12.05 24.40
C ASN A 99 -2.14 -11.74 22.98
N GLN A 100 -1.90 -12.77 22.16
CA GLN A 100 -1.54 -12.58 20.75
C GLN A 100 -2.68 -11.93 19.94
N LEU A 101 -3.93 -12.29 20.23
CA LEU A 101 -5.11 -11.71 19.58
C LEU A 101 -5.36 -10.26 20.02
N ASP A 102 -5.12 -9.94 21.30
CA ASP A 102 -5.22 -8.56 21.80
C ASP A 102 -4.19 -7.65 21.10
N ASN A 103 -2.96 -8.13 20.92
CA ASN A 103 -1.95 -7.41 20.16
C ASN A 103 -2.38 -7.17 18.71
N LEU A 104 -3.01 -8.15 18.07
CA LEU A 104 -3.56 -7.98 16.72
C LEU A 104 -4.69 -6.94 16.67
N ILE A 105 -5.53 -6.84 17.70
CA ILE A 105 -6.56 -5.79 17.79
C ILE A 105 -5.90 -4.41 17.89
N VAL A 106 -4.85 -4.28 18.71
CA VAL A 106 -4.11 -3.01 18.82
C VAL A 106 -3.53 -2.62 17.46
N TYR A 107 -2.91 -3.54 16.74
CA TYR A 107 -2.40 -3.28 15.39
C TYR A 107 -3.50 -2.91 14.40
N PHE A 108 -4.66 -3.57 14.48
CA PHE A 108 -5.80 -3.27 13.61
C PHE A 108 -6.33 -1.84 13.82
N ASN A 109 -6.44 -1.43 15.08
CA ASN A 109 -6.95 -0.11 15.45
C ASN A 109 -5.92 1.01 15.19
N GLY A 110 -4.63 0.70 15.30
CA GLY A 110 -3.55 1.65 15.02
C GLY A 110 -3.21 1.82 13.53
N ALA A 111 -3.75 0.98 12.65
CA ALA A 111 -3.49 1.04 11.22
C ALA A 111 -4.26 2.19 10.55
N ASP A 112 -3.60 2.86 9.61
CA ASP A 112 -4.15 4.05 8.93
C ASP A 112 -5.33 3.70 8.00
N VAL A 113 -6.08 4.73 7.57
CA VAL A 113 -7.27 4.56 6.70
C VAL A 113 -6.89 4.01 5.32
N GLY A 114 -5.64 4.20 4.87
CA GLY A 114 -5.14 3.71 3.58
C GLY A 114 -4.60 2.27 3.61
N GLU A 115 -4.32 1.71 4.78
CA GLU A 115 -3.60 0.43 4.93
C GLU A 115 -4.56 -0.79 4.87
N TRP A 116 -5.34 -0.91 3.79
CA TRP A 116 -6.35 -1.96 3.66
C TRP A 116 -5.76 -3.37 3.64
N ASP A 117 -4.64 -3.57 2.95
CA ASP A 117 -3.98 -4.87 2.85
C ASP A 117 -3.40 -5.31 4.20
N TYR A 118 -2.83 -4.37 4.96
CA TYR A 118 -2.35 -4.63 6.32
C TYR A 118 -3.49 -5.01 7.27
N LYS A 119 -4.60 -4.26 7.26
CA LYS A 119 -5.81 -4.59 8.03
C LYS A 119 -6.38 -5.96 7.62
N ALA A 120 -6.35 -6.31 6.34
CA ALA A 120 -6.79 -7.61 5.86
C ALA A 120 -5.89 -8.76 6.34
N ALA A 121 -4.56 -8.55 6.34
CA ALA A 121 -3.59 -9.51 6.86
C ALA A 121 -3.80 -9.77 8.36
N ILE A 122 -3.91 -8.69 9.16
CA ILE A 122 -4.19 -8.78 10.61
C ILE A 122 -5.45 -9.58 10.86
N ARG A 123 -6.52 -9.27 10.12
CA ARG A 123 -7.80 -9.96 10.26
C ARG A 123 -7.70 -11.44 9.95
N THR A 124 -7.00 -11.80 8.88
CA THR A 124 -6.79 -13.19 8.48
C THR A 124 -6.08 -13.96 9.60
N LYS A 125 -5.06 -13.35 10.21
CA LYS A 125 -4.35 -13.93 11.35
C LYS A 125 -5.26 -14.05 12.57
N ALA A 126 -6.00 -13.01 12.93
CA ALA A 126 -6.89 -13.06 14.07
C ALA A 126 -8.01 -14.10 13.91
N ILE A 127 -8.53 -14.30 12.70
CA ILE A 127 -9.47 -15.40 12.40
C ILE A 127 -8.81 -16.76 12.66
N SER A 128 -7.54 -16.95 12.28
CA SER A 128 -6.79 -18.16 12.59
C SER A 128 -6.65 -18.40 14.09
N GLY A 129 -6.35 -17.36 14.88
CA GLY A 129 -6.27 -17.47 16.34
C GLY A 129 -7.63 -17.77 16.97
N ALA A 130 -8.70 -17.10 16.52
CA ALA A 130 -10.06 -17.37 16.96
C ALA A 130 -10.49 -18.81 16.63
N MET A 131 -10.14 -19.35 15.45
CA MET A 131 -10.38 -20.76 15.12
C MET A 131 -9.64 -21.71 16.05
N LYS A 132 -8.42 -21.34 16.49
CA LYS A 132 -7.67 -22.13 17.46
C LYS A 132 -8.35 -22.11 18.84
N LEU A 133 -8.81 -20.96 19.31
CA LEU A 133 -9.62 -20.85 20.54
C LEU A 133 -10.89 -21.71 20.47
N GLU A 134 -11.61 -21.70 19.34
CA GLU A 134 -12.79 -22.58 19.17
C GLU A 134 -12.45 -24.06 19.30
N ARG A 135 -11.29 -24.49 18.79
CA ARG A 135 -10.82 -25.87 18.90
C ARG A 135 -10.45 -26.26 20.34
N LEU A 136 -10.04 -25.29 21.15
CA LEU A 136 -9.75 -25.47 22.58
C LEU A 136 -11.02 -25.44 23.45
N GLY A 137 -12.19 -25.16 22.85
CA GLY A 137 -13.48 -25.09 23.56
C GLY A 137 -13.93 -23.67 23.90
N GLU A 138 -13.09 -22.65 23.67
CA GLU A 138 -13.33 -21.25 24.03
C GLU A 138 -14.14 -20.49 22.97
N ARG A 139 -15.38 -20.94 22.75
CA ARG A 139 -16.26 -20.43 21.68
C ARG A 139 -16.68 -18.98 21.88
N GLU A 140 -17.04 -18.58 23.09
CA GLU A 140 -17.47 -17.21 23.38
C GLU A 140 -16.32 -16.21 23.21
N LEU A 141 -15.13 -16.59 23.67
CA LEU A 141 -13.92 -15.79 23.51
C LEU A 141 -13.55 -15.64 22.02
N ALA A 142 -13.59 -16.73 21.25
CA ALA A 142 -13.37 -16.66 19.81
C ALA A 142 -14.39 -15.75 19.10
N LYS A 143 -15.66 -15.79 19.52
CA LYS A 143 -16.72 -14.94 18.97
C LYS A 143 -16.49 -13.46 19.31
N TYR A 144 -16.03 -13.16 20.53
CA TYR A 144 -15.61 -11.81 20.93
C TYR A 144 -14.54 -11.26 19.98
N TYR A 145 -13.45 -12.01 19.76
CA TYR A 145 -12.36 -11.58 18.88
C TYR A 145 -12.80 -11.37 17.43
N ARG A 146 -13.67 -12.23 16.90
CA ARG A 146 -14.22 -12.06 15.53
C ARG A 146 -15.06 -10.80 15.39
N LYS A 147 -15.78 -10.40 16.44
CA LYS A 147 -16.64 -9.21 16.43
C LYS A 147 -15.81 -7.92 16.42
N GLN A 148 -14.67 -7.90 17.10
CA GLN A 148 -13.78 -6.73 17.18
C GLN A 148 -13.09 -6.40 15.85
N LEU A 149 -13.06 -7.33 14.89
CA LEU A 149 -12.37 -7.17 13.61
C LEU A 149 -13.38 -7.23 12.44
N PRO A 150 -14.18 -6.15 12.25
CA PRO A 150 -15.25 -6.13 11.25
C PRO A 150 -14.71 -6.21 9.83
N ASN A 151 -15.52 -6.77 8.92
CA ASN A 151 -15.15 -6.83 7.50
C ASN A 151 -15.43 -5.47 6.84
N PRO A 152 -14.43 -4.78 6.28
CA PRO A 152 -14.67 -3.52 5.58
C PRO A 152 -15.60 -3.69 4.37
N LYS A 153 -15.61 -4.86 3.73
CA LYS A 153 -16.54 -5.14 2.61
C LYS A 153 -18.00 -5.14 3.08
N LEU A 154 -18.29 -5.76 4.23
CA LEU A 154 -19.66 -5.79 4.78
C LEU A 154 -20.15 -4.39 5.13
N ILE A 155 -19.30 -3.54 5.72
CA ILE A 155 -19.66 -2.16 6.09
C ILE A 155 -20.06 -1.34 4.85
N ARG A 156 -19.32 -1.47 3.74
CA ARG A 156 -19.64 -0.77 2.48
C ARG A 156 -21.00 -1.19 1.93
N TYR A 157 -21.29 -2.50 1.89
CA TYR A 157 -22.59 -2.99 1.42
C TYR A 157 -23.74 -2.55 2.32
N THR A 158 -23.57 -2.55 3.65
CA THR A 158 -24.61 -2.09 4.57
C THR A 158 -24.91 -0.60 4.42
N LEU A 159 -23.89 0.24 4.22
CA LEU A 159 -24.08 1.68 3.96
C LEU A 159 -24.81 1.92 2.64
N ILE A 160 -24.41 1.22 1.57
CA ILE A 160 -25.07 1.31 0.26
C ILE A 160 -26.53 0.87 0.36
N ALA A 161 -26.81 -0.24 1.06
CA ALA A 161 -28.17 -0.72 1.26
C ALA A 161 -29.03 0.28 2.05
N LEU A 162 -28.48 0.91 3.09
CA LEU A 162 -29.17 1.91 3.90
C LEU A 162 -29.50 3.17 3.07
N LEU A 163 -28.54 3.64 2.27
CA LEU A 163 -28.78 4.74 1.33
C LEU A 163 -29.85 4.40 0.29
N ALA A 164 -29.86 3.17 -0.23
CA ALA A 164 -30.87 2.70 -1.17
C ALA A 164 -32.28 2.65 -0.55
N ILE A 165 -32.39 2.25 0.72
CA ILE A 165 -33.68 2.26 1.45
C ILE A 165 -34.18 3.68 1.65
N VAL A 166 -33.30 4.61 2.04
CA VAL A 166 -33.66 6.02 2.25
C VAL A 166 -34.08 6.67 0.94
N SER A 167 -33.35 6.44 -0.17
CA SER A 167 -33.71 6.99 -1.47
C SER A 167 -35.02 6.40 -1.99
N PHE A 168 -35.23 5.09 -1.83
CA PHE A 168 -36.48 4.43 -2.21
C PHE A 168 -37.67 4.93 -1.38
N GLY A 169 -37.50 5.07 -0.07
CA GLY A 169 -38.53 5.62 0.83
C GLY A 169 -38.90 7.06 0.49
N GLY A 170 -37.90 7.90 0.15
CA GLY A 170 -38.14 9.27 -0.31
C GLY A 170 -38.93 9.33 -1.63
N LEU A 171 -38.60 8.46 -2.59
CA LEU A 171 -39.34 8.36 -3.86
C LEU A 171 -40.80 7.92 -3.64
N VAL A 172 -41.04 6.94 -2.77
CA VAL A 172 -42.39 6.49 -2.41
C VAL A 172 -43.17 7.61 -1.70
N PHE A 173 -42.52 8.34 -0.79
CA PHE A 173 -43.15 9.48 -0.11
C PHE A 173 -43.53 10.60 -1.08
N ILE A 174 -42.68 10.94 -2.05
CA ILE A 174 -43.02 11.91 -3.10
C ILE A 174 -44.16 11.41 -3.99
N ALA A 175 -44.14 10.12 -4.36
CA ALA A 175 -45.17 9.53 -5.22
C ALA A 175 -46.55 9.43 -4.54
N LEU A 176 -46.60 9.27 -3.21
CA LEU A 176 -47.85 9.14 -2.45
C LEU A 176 -48.32 10.47 -1.84
N GLY A 177 -47.41 11.38 -1.50
CA GLY A 177 -47.70 12.66 -0.84
C GLY A 177 -47.88 13.86 -1.78
N GLY A 178 -47.65 13.69 -3.09
CA GLY A 178 -47.90 14.72 -4.10
C GLY A 178 -49.30 14.68 -4.72
N LEU A 179 -50.26 14.03 -4.05
CA LEU A 179 -51.62 13.78 -4.57
C LEU A 179 -52.71 14.61 -3.89
N ASP A 180 -52.34 15.57 -3.04
CA ASP A 180 -53.24 16.58 -2.48
C ASP A 180 -52.93 17.98 -3.04
#